data_AF-A0A956A4T1-F1
#
_entry.id   AF-A0A956A4T1-F1
#
_cell.length_a   1.000
_cell.length_b   1.000
_cell.length_c   1.000
_cell.angle_alpha   90.00
_cell.angle_beta   90.00
_cell.angle_gamma   90.00
#
_symmetry.space_group_name_H-M   'P 1'
#
loop_
_entity.id
_entity.type
_entity.pdbx_description
1 polymer ?
#
loop_
_entity_poly.entity_id
_entity_poly.type
_entity_poly.pdbx_seq_one_letter_code
_entity_poly.pdbx_strand_id
1 'polypeptide(L)'
;RYTTVAHCGACGINCASVAVANATAVCDAGGDVPRCDYACTGGAVDVNGLSDDGCECLPTPGDDLAGDGLDSNCDGVDGDVTKGIFVSKDGVDTAPGTREAPVRTITRGLQRAAGALKRDVYVATGVYSESVALKPGLGVFGGYSPDFSEREPLLYETAILGGTPTTNLPGTVVAVDLGGAQQGATVLDGFTI
;
A
#
# COMPACT_ATOMS: atom_id res chain seq x y z
N ARG A 1 -9.07 -34.15 -22.15
CA ARG A 1 -9.05 -32.69 -21.89
C ARG A 1 -7.59 -32.25 -21.93
N TYR A 2 -7.26 -31.18 -22.65
CA TYR A 2 -5.89 -30.68 -22.79
C TYR A 2 -5.51 -29.84 -21.57
N THR A 3 -5.14 -30.50 -20.48
CA THR A 3 -4.92 -29.87 -19.15
C THR A 3 -3.54 -30.15 -18.56
N THR A 4 -2.64 -30.75 -19.34
CA THR A 4 -1.26 -30.99 -18.88
C THR A 4 -0.36 -29.87 -19.37
N VAL A 5 0.74 -29.64 -18.67
CA VAL A 5 1.75 -28.65 -19.08
C VAL A 5 2.20 -28.87 -20.52
N ALA A 6 2.37 -30.13 -20.96
CA ALA A 6 2.80 -30.44 -22.32
C ALA A 6 1.71 -30.33 -23.42
N HIS A 7 0.43 -30.28 -23.04
CA HIS A 7 -0.70 -30.22 -23.96
C HIS A 7 -1.83 -29.37 -23.36
N CYS A 8 -1.59 -28.07 -23.19
CA CYS A 8 -2.54 -27.16 -22.57
C CYS A 8 -3.43 -26.46 -23.61
N GLY A 9 -4.75 -26.64 -23.53
CA GLY A 9 -5.70 -26.07 -24.47
C GLY A 9 -5.75 -26.77 -25.83
N ALA A 10 -4.61 -27.23 -26.35
CA ALA A 10 -4.49 -28.03 -27.56
C ALA A 10 -3.29 -29.00 -27.50
N CYS A 11 -3.24 -29.94 -28.45
CA CYS A 11 -2.13 -30.89 -28.56
C CYS A 11 -0.82 -30.16 -28.90
N GLY A 12 0.22 -30.36 -28.10
CA GLY A 12 1.55 -29.84 -28.38
C GLY A 12 1.79 -28.41 -27.91
N ILE A 13 0.78 -27.77 -27.31
CA ILE A 13 0.97 -26.51 -26.59
C ILE A 13 1.61 -26.82 -25.25
N ASN A 14 2.93 -26.63 -25.18
CA ASN A 14 3.73 -26.92 -24.00
C ASN A 14 4.02 -25.63 -23.21
N CYS A 15 3.45 -25.53 -22.02
CA CYS A 15 3.66 -24.39 -21.12
C CYS A 15 5.04 -24.38 -20.47
N ALA A 16 5.86 -25.43 -20.61
CA ALA A 16 7.22 -25.44 -20.09
C ALA A 16 8.13 -24.34 -20.69
N SER A 17 7.72 -23.67 -21.78
CA SER A 17 8.39 -22.48 -22.30
C SER A 17 8.04 -21.20 -21.55
N VAL A 18 7.03 -21.21 -20.66
CA VAL A 18 6.74 -20.12 -19.71
C VAL A 18 7.77 -20.23 -18.58
N ALA A 19 8.89 -19.53 -18.76
CA ALA A 19 9.99 -19.46 -17.80
C ALA A 19 10.11 -18.03 -17.29
N VAL A 20 9.31 -17.71 -16.28
CA VAL A 20 9.30 -16.41 -15.59
C VAL A 20 9.93 -16.54 -14.21
N ALA A 21 10.32 -15.42 -13.59
CA ALA A 21 11.05 -15.44 -12.33
C ALA A 21 10.18 -15.99 -11.18
N ASN A 22 10.78 -16.77 -10.28
CA ASN A 22 10.16 -17.32 -9.07
C ASN A 22 8.85 -18.10 -9.27
N ALA A 23 8.56 -18.58 -10.49
CA ALA A 23 7.33 -19.31 -10.79
C ALA A 23 7.59 -20.64 -11.51
N THR A 24 6.57 -21.49 -11.51
CA THR A 24 6.54 -22.75 -12.27
C THR A 24 5.40 -22.73 -13.27
N ALA A 25 5.65 -23.17 -14.50
CA ALA A 25 4.64 -23.26 -15.53
C ALA A 25 3.49 -24.20 -15.14
N VAL A 26 2.25 -23.75 -15.32
CA VAL A 26 1.04 -24.52 -15.12
C VAL A 26 0.14 -24.45 -16.35
N CYS A 27 -0.77 -25.41 -16.47
CA CYS A 27 -1.87 -25.32 -17.41
C CYS A 27 -3.11 -24.92 -16.64
N ASP A 28 -3.52 -23.65 -16.73
CA ASP A 28 -4.76 -23.18 -16.14
C ASP A 28 -5.94 -23.77 -16.93
N ALA A 29 -6.74 -24.59 -16.26
CA ALA A 29 -7.93 -25.23 -16.82
C ALA A 29 -9.24 -24.65 -16.27
N GLY A 30 -9.18 -23.48 -15.60
CA GLY A 30 -10.31 -22.78 -15.01
C GLY A 30 -11.26 -22.15 -16.04
N GLY A 31 -10.75 -21.77 -17.21
CA GLY A 31 -11.54 -21.26 -18.33
C GLY A 31 -12.15 -22.33 -19.24
N ASP A 32 -12.99 -21.88 -20.20
CA ASP A 32 -13.60 -22.73 -21.23
C ASP A 32 -12.56 -23.44 -22.11
N VAL A 33 -11.40 -22.79 -22.32
CA VAL A 33 -10.24 -23.34 -23.01
C VAL A 33 -9.04 -23.20 -22.08
N PRO A 34 -8.36 -24.31 -21.71
CA PRO A 34 -7.16 -24.23 -20.88
C PRO A 34 -6.05 -23.41 -21.53
N ARG A 35 -5.30 -22.64 -20.74
CA ARG A 35 -4.24 -21.74 -21.19
C ARG A 35 -2.95 -21.95 -20.39
N CYS A 36 -1.82 -21.69 -21.03
CA CYS A 36 -0.55 -21.67 -20.33
C CYS A 36 -0.50 -20.48 -19.39
N ASP A 37 -0.05 -20.74 -18.18
CA ASP A 37 0.05 -19.79 -17.09
C ASP A 37 1.23 -20.21 -16.19
N TYR A 38 1.42 -19.54 -15.05
CA TYR A 38 2.36 -19.96 -14.02
C TYR A 38 1.73 -19.96 -12.62
N ALA A 39 2.43 -20.60 -11.70
CA ALA A 39 2.15 -20.52 -10.27
C ALA A 39 3.43 -20.11 -9.54
N CYS A 40 3.33 -19.11 -8.65
CA CYS A 40 4.44 -18.66 -7.84
C CYS A 40 4.99 -19.77 -6.95
N THR A 41 6.30 -19.73 -6.72
CA THR A 41 7.01 -20.70 -5.88
C THR A 41 7.75 -20.01 -4.75
N GLY A 42 8.03 -20.74 -3.67
CA GLY A 42 8.85 -20.21 -2.58
C GLY A 42 8.24 -19.05 -1.79
N GLY A 43 6.92 -18.84 -1.90
CA GLY A 43 6.23 -17.71 -1.26
C GLY A 43 6.35 -16.39 -2.02
N ALA A 44 6.92 -16.39 -3.24
CA ALA A 44 6.89 -15.22 -4.09
C ALA A 44 5.45 -14.83 -4.46
N VAL A 45 5.25 -13.54 -4.70
CA VAL A 45 3.97 -12.92 -5.02
C VAL A 45 4.11 -12.23 -6.36
N ASP A 46 3.15 -12.50 -7.23
CA ASP A 46 2.89 -11.72 -8.44
C ASP A 46 2.06 -10.50 -8.01
N VAL A 47 2.70 -9.33 -8.01
CA VAL A 47 2.12 -8.11 -7.43
C VAL A 47 1.25 -7.38 -8.44
N ASN A 48 1.57 -7.47 -9.73
CA ASN A 48 0.91 -6.71 -10.79
C ASN A 48 -0.07 -7.56 -11.63
N GLY A 49 -0.08 -8.89 -11.45
CA GLY A 49 -0.91 -9.84 -12.18
C GLY A 49 -0.51 -9.99 -13.66
N LEU A 50 0.70 -9.56 -14.04
CA LEU A 50 1.17 -9.57 -15.42
C LEU A 50 1.85 -10.90 -15.73
N SER A 51 1.31 -11.58 -16.73
CA SER A 51 1.72 -12.95 -17.03
C SER A 51 3.15 -13.10 -17.62
N ASP A 52 3.87 -12.00 -17.82
CA ASP A 52 5.13 -11.93 -18.57
C ASP A 52 6.40 -11.63 -17.74
N ASP A 53 6.27 -11.16 -16.49
CA ASP A 53 7.39 -10.95 -15.56
C ASP A 53 7.45 -11.96 -14.40
N GLY A 54 6.33 -12.61 -14.07
CA GLY A 54 6.27 -13.76 -13.17
C GLY A 54 5.82 -13.43 -11.75
N CYS A 55 6.66 -13.76 -10.76
CA CYS A 55 6.39 -13.42 -9.37
C CYS A 55 7.54 -12.55 -8.86
N GLU A 56 7.36 -11.24 -8.96
CA GLU A 56 8.40 -10.21 -8.85
C GLU A 56 8.83 -10.02 -7.41
N CYS A 57 7.92 -10.24 -6.45
CA CYS A 57 8.15 -9.92 -5.05
C CYS A 57 8.43 -11.18 -4.24
N LEU A 58 9.56 -11.19 -3.53
CA LEU A 58 9.92 -12.24 -2.58
C LEU A 58 9.85 -11.65 -1.16
N PRO A 59 8.88 -12.05 -0.32
CA PRO A 59 8.75 -11.49 1.02
C PRO A 59 10.01 -11.71 1.85
N THR A 60 10.43 -10.67 2.55
CA THR A 60 11.56 -10.73 3.48
C THR A 60 11.08 -10.76 4.94
N PRO A 61 11.78 -11.46 5.85
CA PRO A 61 11.39 -11.46 7.25
C PRO A 61 11.57 -10.08 7.88
N GLY A 62 10.53 -9.57 8.56
CA GLY A 62 10.59 -8.31 9.27
C GLY A 62 9.28 -7.56 9.21
N ASP A 63 9.31 -6.33 9.71
CA ASP A 63 8.25 -5.38 9.50
C ASP A 63 8.51 -4.66 8.18
N ASP A 64 7.50 -4.60 7.32
CA ASP A 64 7.46 -3.65 6.22
C ASP A 64 7.30 -2.24 6.79
N LEU A 65 8.21 -1.33 6.49
CA LEU A 65 8.23 0.03 7.04
C LEU A 65 7.88 1.03 5.95
N ALA A 66 6.84 1.81 6.18
CA ALA A 66 6.46 2.83 5.22
C ALA A 66 7.56 3.90 5.06
N GLY A 67 7.79 4.25 3.81
CA GLY A 67 8.63 5.36 3.40
C GLY A 67 10.08 5.00 3.10
N ASP A 68 10.45 3.72 3.15
CA ASP A 68 11.76 3.25 2.71
C ASP A 68 11.78 2.83 1.22
N GLY A 69 10.61 2.82 0.57
CA GLY A 69 10.44 2.50 -0.84
C GLY A 69 10.46 0.99 -1.12
N LEU A 70 10.31 0.14 -0.10
CA LEU A 70 10.38 -1.32 -0.22
C LEU A 70 9.07 -1.96 0.24
N ASP A 71 8.37 -2.65 -0.66
CA ASP A 71 7.32 -3.61 -0.30
C ASP A 71 7.97 -4.94 0.12
N SER A 72 8.34 -5.01 1.39
CA SER A 72 9.06 -6.13 2.00
C SER A 72 8.16 -7.32 2.31
N ASN A 73 6.86 -7.11 2.50
CA ASN A 73 5.89 -8.18 2.78
C ASN A 73 5.05 -8.59 1.54
N CYS A 74 5.25 -7.93 0.40
CA CYS A 74 4.58 -8.14 -0.87
C CYS A 74 3.06 -7.95 -0.81
N ASP A 75 2.57 -6.98 -0.05
CA ASP A 75 1.14 -6.67 0.08
C ASP A 75 0.67 -5.52 -0.84
N GLY A 76 1.57 -5.01 -1.68
CA GLY A 76 1.32 -4.01 -2.71
C GLY A 76 1.28 -2.58 -2.18
N VAL A 77 1.93 -2.28 -1.06
CA VAL A 77 2.18 -0.90 -0.60
C VAL A 77 3.57 -0.80 0.00
N ASP A 78 4.21 0.37 -0.12
CA ASP A 78 5.36 0.75 0.71
C ASP A 78 4.85 0.98 2.15
N GLY A 79 4.91 -0.08 2.98
CA GLY A 79 4.25 -0.19 4.27
C GLY A 79 3.51 -1.52 4.44
N ASP A 80 2.62 -1.60 5.44
CA ASP A 80 1.82 -2.81 5.69
C ASP A 80 0.32 -2.47 5.71
N VAL A 81 -0.47 -3.10 4.82
CA VAL A 81 -1.92 -2.86 4.70
C VAL A 81 -2.69 -3.14 5.99
N THR A 82 -2.18 -4.07 6.80
CA THR A 82 -2.80 -4.46 8.06
C THR A 82 -2.41 -3.55 9.21
N LYS A 83 -1.30 -2.81 9.09
CA LYS A 83 -0.79 -1.89 10.12
C LYS A 83 -1.03 -0.41 9.80
N GLY A 84 -1.68 -0.10 8.68
CA GLY A 84 -1.98 1.27 8.27
C GLY A 84 -3.47 1.65 8.22
N ILE A 85 -3.72 2.94 8.04
CA ILE A 85 -5.01 3.52 7.64
C ILE A 85 -4.81 4.33 6.35
N PHE A 86 -5.72 4.15 5.40
CA PHE A 86 -5.66 4.78 4.08
C PHE A 86 -6.50 6.05 4.02
N VAL A 87 -5.92 7.13 3.49
CA VAL A 87 -6.52 8.45 3.33
C VAL A 87 -6.47 8.85 1.85
N SER A 88 -7.61 9.22 1.28
CA SER A 88 -7.72 9.72 -0.10
C SER A 88 -8.78 10.82 -0.16
N LYS A 89 -8.60 11.82 -1.03
CA LYS A 89 -9.61 12.88 -1.23
C LYS A 89 -10.97 12.35 -1.67
N ASP A 90 -10.97 11.24 -2.42
CA ASP A 90 -12.19 10.59 -2.89
C ASP A 90 -12.81 9.66 -1.83
N GLY A 91 -12.14 9.50 -0.69
CA GLY A 91 -12.61 8.74 0.47
C GLY A 91 -13.79 9.39 1.20
N VAL A 92 -14.20 8.76 2.31
CA VAL A 92 -15.29 9.25 3.19
C VAL A 92 -14.91 9.03 4.64
N ASP A 93 -15.02 10.03 5.50
CA ASP A 93 -14.56 9.92 6.90
C ASP A 93 -15.30 8.87 7.75
N THR A 94 -16.49 8.46 7.31
CA THR A 94 -17.25 7.36 7.91
C THR A 94 -16.74 5.99 7.49
N ALA A 95 -16.00 5.87 6.39
CA ALA A 95 -15.41 4.64 5.87
C ALA A 95 -14.36 4.05 6.84
N PRO A 96 -14.11 2.72 6.82
CA PRO A 96 -13.22 2.07 7.78
C PRO A 96 -11.76 2.53 7.69
N GLY A 97 -11.33 3.10 6.55
CA GLY A 97 -9.94 3.51 6.31
C GLY A 97 -9.08 2.37 5.76
N THR A 98 -9.67 1.45 5.00
CA THR A 98 -8.94 0.42 4.23
C THR A 98 -8.55 0.97 2.87
N ARG A 99 -7.66 0.28 2.13
CA ARG A 99 -7.22 0.67 0.78
C ARG A 99 -8.43 0.88 -0.16
N GLU A 100 -9.43 0.02 -0.08
CA GLU A 100 -10.64 0.04 -0.92
C GLU A 100 -11.71 1.02 -0.41
N ALA A 101 -11.64 1.41 0.86
CA ALA A 101 -12.59 2.31 1.50
C ALA A 101 -11.84 3.32 2.40
N PRO A 102 -11.04 4.22 1.79
CA PRO A 102 -10.21 5.16 2.52
C PRO A 102 -11.05 6.23 3.20
N VAL A 103 -10.53 6.80 4.28
CA VAL A 103 -11.10 8.02 4.87
C VAL A 103 -10.72 9.25 4.06
N ARG A 104 -11.45 10.36 4.24
CA ARG A 104 -11.23 11.56 3.43
C ARG A 104 -10.12 12.45 3.96
N THR A 105 -10.04 12.60 5.28
CA THR A 105 -9.15 13.56 5.94
C THR A 105 -8.00 12.88 6.68
N ILE A 106 -6.86 13.55 6.74
CA ILE A 106 -5.67 13.11 7.47
C ILE A 106 -5.98 13.06 8.97
N THR A 107 -6.69 14.06 9.49
CA THR A 107 -7.18 14.07 10.87
C THR A 107 -8.03 12.84 11.19
N ARG A 108 -8.92 12.43 10.28
CA ARG A 108 -9.70 11.20 10.48
C ARG A 108 -8.82 9.95 10.41
N GLY A 109 -7.85 9.91 9.51
CA GLY A 109 -6.86 8.84 9.41
C GLY A 109 -6.13 8.62 10.73
N LEU A 110 -5.56 9.68 11.29
CA LEU A 110 -4.90 9.70 12.59
C LEU A 110 -5.81 9.26 13.74
N GLN A 111 -7.07 9.68 13.76
CA GLN A 111 -8.04 9.24 14.77
C GLN A 111 -8.30 7.73 14.69
N ARG A 112 -8.48 7.19 13.48
CA ARG A 112 -8.70 5.76 13.27
C ARG A 112 -7.48 4.95 13.60
N ALA A 113 -6.30 5.39 13.16
CA ALA A 113 -5.05 4.69 13.43
C ALA A 113 -4.81 4.56 14.93
N ALA A 114 -4.96 5.65 15.69
CA ALA A 114 -4.87 5.60 17.15
C ALA A 114 -5.94 4.69 17.79
N GLY A 115 -7.19 4.76 17.33
CA GLY A 115 -8.28 3.95 17.88
C GLY A 115 -8.17 2.46 17.57
N ALA A 116 -7.55 2.10 16.44
CA ALA A 116 -7.35 0.73 15.99
C ALA A 116 -5.93 0.20 16.24
N LEU A 117 -5.11 0.95 16.99
CA LEU A 117 -3.71 0.61 17.31
C LEU A 117 -2.88 0.30 16.05
N LYS A 118 -3.09 1.09 15.00
CA LYS A 118 -2.29 1.05 13.77
C LYS A 118 -1.00 1.85 13.96
N ARG A 119 0.01 1.51 13.17
CA ARG A 119 1.32 2.19 13.15
C ARG A 119 1.28 3.41 12.25
N ASP A 120 0.65 3.29 11.08
CA ASP A 120 0.82 4.27 10.00
C ASP A 120 -0.50 4.81 9.43
N VAL A 121 -0.37 5.95 8.75
CA VAL A 121 -1.41 6.56 7.92
C VAL A 121 -0.81 6.82 6.54
N TYR A 122 -1.36 6.18 5.51
CA TYR A 122 -0.95 6.32 4.12
C TYR A 122 -1.86 7.32 3.42
N VAL A 123 -1.29 8.36 2.84
CA VAL A 123 -2.03 9.48 2.26
C VAL A 123 -1.76 9.54 0.76
N ALA A 124 -2.82 9.30 -0.01
CA ALA A 124 -2.79 9.42 -1.47
C ALA A 124 -2.46 10.85 -1.90
N THR A 125 -2.01 10.99 -3.14
CA THR A 125 -1.74 12.28 -3.77
C THR A 125 -2.90 13.24 -3.63
N GLY A 126 -2.58 14.49 -3.32
CA GLY A 126 -3.60 15.49 -3.17
C GLY A 126 -3.30 16.66 -2.23
N VAL A 127 -3.99 17.76 -2.47
CA VAL A 127 -4.17 18.88 -1.52
C VAL A 127 -5.26 18.57 -0.50
N TYR A 128 -4.90 18.55 0.78
CA TYR A 128 -5.77 18.36 1.94
C TYR A 128 -5.87 19.68 2.72
N SER A 129 -7.04 20.33 2.65
CA SER A 129 -7.28 21.60 3.32
C SER A 129 -7.72 21.40 4.76
N GLU A 130 -6.76 21.17 5.65
CA GLU A 130 -6.97 20.97 7.08
C GLU A 130 -5.72 21.37 7.89
N SER A 131 -5.89 21.57 9.20
CA SER A 131 -4.78 21.66 10.14
C SER A 131 -4.65 20.34 10.88
N VAL A 132 -3.46 19.73 10.82
CA VAL A 132 -3.20 18.37 11.31
C VAL A 132 -2.46 18.42 12.65
N ALA A 133 -3.02 17.79 13.68
CA ALA A 133 -2.30 17.51 14.93
C ALA A 133 -1.72 16.09 14.90
N LEU A 134 -0.40 15.98 14.90
CA LEU A 134 0.29 14.69 14.97
C LEU A 134 -0.01 14.01 16.30
N LYS A 135 -0.12 12.68 16.24
CA LYS A 135 -0.31 11.84 17.42
C LYS A 135 1.01 11.11 17.72
N PRO A 136 1.39 10.99 18.99
CA PRO A 136 2.57 10.21 19.37
C PRO A 136 2.48 8.79 18.78
N GLY A 137 3.61 8.24 18.37
CA GLY A 137 3.72 6.86 17.89
C GLY A 137 3.19 6.56 16.50
N LEU A 138 2.59 7.53 15.78
CA LEU A 138 2.06 7.32 14.45
C LEU A 138 2.98 7.88 13.36
N GLY A 139 3.17 7.09 12.31
CA GLY A 139 3.73 7.55 11.05
C GLY A 139 2.64 8.09 10.12
N VAL A 140 2.90 9.21 9.46
CA VAL A 140 2.01 9.79 8.44
C VAL A 140 2.85 10.01 7.19
N PHE A 141 2.46 9.34 6.11
CA PHE A 141 3.24 9.27 4.88
C PHE A 141 2.39 9.73 3.70
N GLY A 142 2.81 10.82 3.07
CA GLY A 142 2.30 11.28 1.79
C GLY A 142 3.12 10.68 0.64
N GLY A 143 2.70 10.97 -0.59
CA GLY A 143 3.38 10.49 -1.79
C GLY A 143 2.79 9.22 -2.40
N TYR A 144 1.63 8.75 -1.95
CA TYR A 144 1.03 7.52 -2.51
C TYR A 144 0.22 7.80 -3.78
N SER A 145 0.25 6.88 -4.73
CA SER A 145 -0.66 6.87 -5.88
C SER A 145 -2.13 6.81 -5.44
N PRO A 146 -3.10 7.17 -6.29
CA PRO A 146 -4.53 7.10 -5.95
C PRO A 146 -5.02 5.72 -5.49
N ASP A 147 -4.37 4.65 -5.95
CA ASP A 147 -4.66 3.26 -5.59
C ASP A 147 -3.70 2.67 -4.55
N PHE A 148 -2.73 3.46 -4.06
CA PHE A 148 -1.72 3.12 -3.06
C PHE A 148 -0.73 2.02 -3.49
N SER A 149 -0.70 1.65 -4.77
CA SER A 149 0.26 0.67 -5.31
C SER A 149 1.69 1.20 -5.37
N GLU A 150 1.86 2.52 -5.42
CA GLU A 150 3.16 3.17 -5.52
C GLU A 150 3.29 4.28 -4.48
N ARG A 151 4.52 4.49 -4.00
CA ARG A 151 4.88 5.69 -3.25
C ARG A 151 6.05 6.40 -3.92
N GLU A 152 5.78 7.56 -4.49
CA GLU A 152 6.77 8.41 -5.14
C GLU A 152 6.41 9.88 -4.86
N PRO A 153 6.93 10.48 -3.77
CA PRO A 153 6.57 11.83 -3.35
C PRO A 153 6.78 12.92 -4.41
N LEU A 154 7.66 12.70 -5.40
CA LEU A 154 7.86 13.64 -6.50
C LEU A 154 6.76 13.56 -7.58
N LEU A 155 6.17 12.38 -7.80
CA LEU A 155 5.13 12.17 -8.81
C LEU A 155 3.73 12.35 -8.21
N TYR A 156 3.54 11.86 -6.99
CA TYR A 156 2.27 11.80 -6.28
C TYR A 156 2.24 12.84 -5.16
N GLU A 157 2.40 14.12 -5.53
CA GLU A 157 2.48 15.19 -4.55
C GLU A 157 1.29 15.17 -3.56
N THR A 158 1.61 15.18 -2.27
CA THR A 158 0.63 15.32 -1.19
C THR A 158 0.91 16.64 -0.48
N ALA A 159 -0.08 17.53 -0.44
CA ALA A 159 0.06 18.85 0.17
C ALA A 159 -0.96 19.04 1.30
N ILE A 160 -0.53 19.64 2.40
CA ILE A 160 -1.43 20.04 3.49
C ILE A 160 -1.58 21.55 3.42
N LEU A 161 -2.80 22.03 3.17
CA LEU A 161 -3.10 23.46 3.19
C LEU A 161 -3.79 23.81 4.51
N GLY A 162 -3.03 24.44 5.41
CA GLY A 162 -3.51 24.81 6.74
C GLY A 162 -4.71 25.75 6.71
N GLY A 163 -5.60 25.57 7.69
CA GLY A 163 -6.69 26.51 7.95
C GLY A 163 -6.23 27.75 8.72
N THR A 164 -7.19 28.62 9.06
CA THR A 164 -6.93 29.74 9.98
C THR A 164 -6.42 29.22 11.32
N PRO A 165 -5.26 29.67 11.81
CA PRO A 165 -4.71 29.22 13.09
C PRO A 165 -5.68 29.43 14.26
N THR A 166 -5.71 28.46 15.16
CA THR A 166 -6.45 28.53 16.43
C THR A 166 -5.48 28.30 17.60
N THR A 167 -5.95 28.48 18.84
CA THR A 167 -5.13 28.19 20.02
C THR A 167 -4.69 26.73 20.10
N ASN A 168 -5.52 25.80 19.61
CA ASN A 168 -5.27 24.37 19.66
C ASN A 168 -4.54 23.87 18.40
N LEU A 169 -4.69 24.58 17.29
CA LEU A 169 -4.04 24.28 16.01
C LEU A 169 -3.35 25.56 15.50
N PRO A 170 -2.19 25.95 16.07
CA PRO A 170 -1.53 27.21 15.73
C PRO A 170 -0.86 27.23 14.35
N GLY A 171 -0.78 26.10 13.65
CA GLY A 171 -0.19 25.98 12.31
C GLY A 171 -0.85 24.91 11.46
N THR A 172 -0.32 24.70 10.24
CA THR A 172 -0.76 23.63 9.33
C THR A 172 -0.52 22.25 9.93
N VAL A 173 0.67 22.04 10.52
CA VAL A 173 1.03 20.82 11.23
C VAL A 173 1.43 21.18 12.65
N VAL A 174 0.90 20.45 13.61
CA VAL A 174 1.08 20.71 15.04
C VAL A 174 1.54 19.43 15.72
N ALA A 175 2.67 19.53 16.43
CA ALA A 175 3.29 18.45 17.17
C ALA A 175 3.43 18.88 18.63
N VAL A 176 2.67 18.27 19.53
CA VAL A 176 2.68 18.58 20.97
C VAL A 176 2.81 17.26 21.72
N ASP A 177 3.68 17.24 22.74
CA ASP A 177 3.88 16.11 23.65
C ASP A 177 4.19 14.75 22.98
N LEU A 178 4.93 14.77 21.86
CA LEU A 178 5.30 13.55 21.12
C LEU A 178 6.31 12.63 21.84
N GLY A 179 6.94 13.09 22.92
CA GLY A 179 8.04 12.41 23.61
C GLY A 179 7.67 11.35 24.65
N GLY A 180 6.45 10.80 24.62
CA GLY A 180 6.01 9.78 25.59
C GLY A 180 6.86 8.51 25.52
N ALA A 181 7.47 8.11 26.63
CA ALA A 181 8.55 7.11 26.76
C ALA A 181 8.24 5.66 26.31
N GLN A 182 7.09 5.37 25.67
CA GLN A 182 6.64 4.03 25.27
C GLN A 182 5.97 4.01 23.88
N GLN A 183 6.14 5.04 23.06
CA GLN A 183 5.53 5.08 21.72
C GLN A 183 6.61 5.00 20.63
N GLY A 184 6.24 4.41 19.49
CA GLY A 184 7.10 4.39 18.29
C GLY A 184 7.49 5.80 17.84
N ALA A 185 8.36 5.89 16.83
CA ALA A 185 8.69 7.18 16.24
C ALA A 185 7.42 7.84 15.68
N THR A 186 7.24 9.14 15.93
CA THR A 186 6.22 9.93 15.22
C THR A 186 6.87 10.47 13.96
N VAL A 187 6.31 10.15 12.79
CA VAL A 187 6.90 10.50 11.50
C VAL A 187 5.88 11.30 10.70
N LEU A 188 6.35 12.33 10.02
CA LEU A 188 5.63 13.02 8.96
C LEU A 188 6.57 13.11 7.77
N ASP A 189 6.23 12.46 6.67
CA ASP A 189 7.09 12.37 5.49
C ASP A 189 6.30 12.41 4.18
N GLY A 190 6.90 12.95 3.12
CA GLY A 190 6.28 13.03 1.79
C GLY A 190 5.19 14.10 1.65
N PHE A 191 5.31 15.24 2.35
CA PHE A 191 4.34 16.34 2.29
C PHE A 191 4.95 17.68 1.87
N THR A 192 4.20 18.43 1.07
CA THR A 192 4.32 19.89 0.90
C THR A 192 3.44 20.60 1.96
N ILE A 193 3.97 21.58 2.69
CA ILE A 193 3.28 22.29 3.79
C ILE A 193 3.41 23.81 3.64
#